data_AF-A0A258Y0R0-F1
#
_entry.id   AF-A0A258Y0R0-F1
#
_cell.length_a   1.000
_cell.length_b   1.000
_cell.length_c   1.000
_cell.angle_alpha   90.00
_cell.angle_beta   90.00
_cell.angle_gamma   90.00
#
_symmetry.space_group_name_H-M   'P 1'
#
loop_
_entity.id
_entity.type
_entity.pdbx_description
1 polymer ?
#
loop_
_entity_poly.entity_id
_entity_poly.type
_entity_poly.pdbx_seq_one_letter_code
_entity_poly.pdbx_strand_id
1 'polypeptide(L)'
;VDGADGDLARITGRSSPIGEMVDGICDYASHIVLYVLLAFVLTREIGAGQAWAWTLAAGASHIVQSNHVEVQRRFYQYWTYGVPWLNNSKDNGSGLFGSGGIFARVFEPIARGYLHLAAGMTPHARQIDAAVSAAMASGDDTRLAAIRAEVAREQKPLLSFLKLLGPNPRAIVLGFAMIAGSPVWYFFYQAVVLNVLLVISVQLHNRAAMATASRLDGPPPPASAAFS
;
A
#
# COMPACT_ATOMS: atom_id res chain seq x y z
N VAL A 1 16.95 3.84 7.32
CA VAL A 1 18.12 3.17 6.69
C VAL A 1 17.87 1.66 6.50
N ASP A 2 16.72 1.13 6.93
CA ASP A 2 16.37 -0.30 6.86
C ASP A 2 15.82 -0.80 5.50
N GLY A 3 15.48 0.11 4.59
CA GLY A 3 14.86 -0.28 3.30
C GLY A 3 15.82 -0.87 2.26
N ALA A 4 17.13 -0.58 2.37
CA ALA A 4 18.11 -1.01 1.37
C ALA A 4 18.53 -2.47 1.56
N ASP A 5 18.60 -2.94 2.80
CA ASP A 5 18.98 -4.32 3.12
C ASP A 5 17.85 -5.32 2.83
N GLY A 6 16.59 -4.91 3.04
CA GLY A 6 15.41 -5.68 2.65
C GLY A 6 15.26 -5.85 1.13
N ASP A 7 15.57 -4.81 0.35
CA ASP A 7 15.58 -4.89 -1.12
C ASP A 7 16.74 -5.79 -1.64
N LEU A 8 17.89 -5.80 -0.95
CA LEU A 8 19.03 -6.68 -1.27
C LEU A 8 18.76 -8.15 -0.91
N ALA A 9 18.04 -8.42 0.18
CA ALA A 9 17.61 -9.76 0.58
C ALA A 9 16.58 -10.37 -0.40
N ARG A 10 15.70 -9.53 -0.99
CA ARG A 10 14.78 -9.94 -2.05
C ARG A 10 15.51 -10.28 -3.36
N ILE A 11 16.56 -9.54 -3.69
CA ILE A 11 17.37 -9.80 -4.90
C ILE A 11 18.22 -11.07 -4.76
N THR A 12 18.57 -11.48 -3.54
CA THR A 12 19.42 -12.66 -3.27
C THR A 12 18.67 -13.97 -3.02
N GLY A 13 17.33 -13.97 -3.11
CA GLY A 13 16.51 -15.19 -3.03
C GLY A 13 16.52 -15.89 -1.66
N ARG A 14 16.91 -15.18 -0.59
CA ARG A 14 17.04 -15.73 0.77
C ARG A 14 15.95 -15.24 1.74
N SER A 15 14.81 -14.77 1.24
CA SER A 15 13.67 -14.45 2.10
C SER A 15 12.74 -15.66 2.21
N SER A 16 12.67 -16.26 3.40
CA SER A 16 11.63 -17.23 3.75
C SER A 16 10.31 -16.50 4.01
N PRO A 17 9.14 -17.03 3.58
CA PRO A 17 7.83 -16.48 3.95
C PRO A 17 7.64 -16.25 5.46
N ILE A 18 8.32 -17.05 6.30
CA ILE A 18 8.31 -16.91 7.76
C ILE A 18 9.12 -15.69 8.21
N GLY A 19 10.26 -15.41 7.56
CA GLY A 19 11.11 -14.25 7.86
C GLY A 19 10.40 -12.93 7.53
N GLU A 20 9.72 -12.88 6.39
CA GLU A 20 8.92 -11.72 5.97
C GLU A 20 7.73 -11.44 6.92
N MET A 21 7.08 -12.50 7.42
CA MET A 21 6.01 -12.36 8.42
C MET A 21 6.53 -11.83 9.77
N VAL A 22 7.67 -12.35 10.24
CA VAL A 22 8.27 -11.94 11.52
C VAL A 22 8.77 -10.49 11.47
N ASP A 23 9.42 -10.10 10.36
CA ASP A 23 9.86 -8.73 10.12
C ASP A 23 8.67 -7.75 10.13
N GLY A 24 7.58 -8.14 9.44
CA GLY A 24 6.33 -7.38 9.47
C GLY A 24 5.76 -7.21 10.88
N ILE A 25 5.73 -8.26 11.71
CA ILE A 25 5.23 -8.18 13.09
C ILE A 25 6.10 -7.26 13.96
N CYS A 26 7.43 -7.34 13.81
CA CYS A 26 8.37 -6.52 14.57
C CYS A 26 8.22 -5.02 14.26
N ASP A 27 8.04 -4.68 12.97
CA ASP A 27 7.82 -3.31 12.56
C ASP A 27 6.47 -2.77 13.08
N TYR A 28 5.40 -3.56 13.00
CA TYR A 28 4.10 -3.17 13.58
C TYR A 28 4.16 -2.99 15.11
N ALA A 29 4.85 -3.87 15.83
CA ALA A 29 5.03 -3.76 17.28
C ALA A 29 5.75 -2.47 17.67
N SER A 30 6.81 -2.12 16.93
CA SER A 30 7.57 -0.88 17.14
C SER A 30 6.70 0.37 16.97
N HIS A 31 5.83 0.37 15.96
CA HIS A 31 4.88 1.46 15.74
C HIS A 31 3.80 1.54 16.84
N ILE A 32 3.31 0.41 17.34
CA ILE A 32 2.34 0.38 18.45
C ILE A 32 2.97 1.01 19.69
N VAL A 33 4.19 0.60 20.06
CA VAL A 33 4.90 1.16 21.23
C VAL A 33 5.10 2.66 21.06
N LEU A 34 5.55 3.11 19.88
CA LEU A 34 5.71 4.53 19.58
C LEU A 34 4.40 5.30 19.79
N TYR A 35 3.28 4.83 19.23
CA TYR A 35 2.00 5.53 19.31
C TYR A 35 1.49 5.61 20.75
N VAL A 36 1.65 4.54 21.52
CA VAL A 36 1.27 4.51 22.94
C VAL A 36 2.09 5.51 23.76
N LEU A 37 3.41 5.59 23.54
CA LEU A 37 4.27 6.55 24.22
C LEU A 37 3.88 8.00 23.88
N LEU A 38 3.66 8.29 22.60
CA LEU A 38 3.20 9.62 22.15
C LEU A 38 1.81 9.95 22.71
N ALA A 39 0.91 8.97 22.84
CA ALA A 39 -0.41 9.15 23.45
C ALA A 39 -0.31 9.52 24.94
N PHE A 40 0.62 8.90 25.69
CA PHE A 40 0.87 9.24 27.09
C PHE A 40 1.40 10.66 27.25
N VAL A 41 2.32 11.09 26.37
CA VAL A 41 2.79 12.48 26.32
C VAL A 41 1.62 13.43 26.04
N LEU A 42 0.86 13.15 24.98
CA LEU A 42 -0.27 13.99 24.57
C LEU A 42 -1.39 14.07 25.62
N THR A 43 -1.60 12.99 26.38
CA THR A 43 -2.58 12.94 27.47
C THR A 43 -2.29 14.00 28.53
N ARG A 44 -1.02 14.33 28.77
CA ARG A 44 -0.61 15.38 29.71
C ARG A 44 -0.85 16.79 29.18
N GLU A 45 -0.97 16.94 27.86
CA GLU A 45 -1.18 18.25 27.20
C GLU A 45 -2.66 18.56 26.99
N ILE A 46 -3.46 17.60 26.50
CA ILE A 46 -4.85 17.83 26.05
C ILE A 46 -5.89 16.90 26.69
N GLY A 47 -5.47 16.08 27.66
CA GLY A 47 -6.32 15.10 28.35
C GLY A 47 -6.49 13.78 27.59
N ALA A 48 -6.82 12.72 28.34
CA ALA A 48 -6.83 11.35 27.83
C ALA A 48 -7.82 11.13 26.68
N GLY A 49 -9.04 11.66 26.79
CA GLY A 49 -10.08 11.45 25.77
C GLY A 49 -9.65 11.91 24.38
N GLN A 50 -9.17 13.15 24.26
CA GLN A 50 -8.74 13.71 22.98
C GLN A 50 -7.43 13.09 22.49
N ALA A 51 -6.47 12.85 23.39
CA ALA A 51 -5.20 12.23 23.04
C ALA A 51 -5.40 10.85 22.41
N TRP A 52 -6.17 9.98 23.07
CA TRP A 52 -6.44 8.63 22.57
C TRP A 52 -7.33 8.63 21.32
N ALA A 53 -8.25 9.60 21.17
CA ALA A 53 -9.01 9.75 19.92
C ALA A 53 -8.08 10.01 18.72
N TRP A 54 -7.13 10.95 18.85
CA TRP A 54 -6.12 11.21 17.83
C TRP A 54 -5.22 10.00 17.56
N THR A 55 -4.73 9.34 18.62
CA THR A 55 -3.86 8.17 18.49
C THR A 55 -4.56 7.01 17.78
N LEU A 56 -5.80 6.70 18.15
CA LEU A 56 -6.56 5.62 17.52
C LEU A 56 -6.90 5.93 16.06
N ALA A 57 -7.30 7.18 15.76
CA ALA A 57 -7.55 7.61 14.39
C ALA A 57 -6.29 7.50 13.52
N ALA A 58 -5.15 7.97 14.04
CA ALA A 58 -3.85 7.88 13.35
C ALA A 58 -3.43 6.41 13.14
N GLY A 59 -3.59 5.55 14.16
CA GLY A 59 -3.22 4.14 14.09
C GLY A 59 -4.05 3.37 13.08
N ALA A 60 -5.37 3.55 13.09
CA ALA A 60 -6.27 2.97 12.10
C ALA A 60 -5.93 3.44 10.67
N SER A 61 -5.67 4.73 10.51
CA SER A 61 -5.27 5.32 9.22
C SER A 61 -3.95 4.72 8.72
N HIS A 62 -2.97 4.56 9.61
CA HIS A 62 -1.68 3.97 9.28
C HIS A 62 -1.82 2.53 8.75
N ILE A 63 -2.65 1.70 9.40
CA ILE A 63 -2.91 0.32 8.94
C ILE A 63 -3.43 0.32 7.50
N VAL A 64 -4.44 1.15 7.21
CA VAL A 64 -5.05 1.23 5.87
C VAL A 64 -4.06 1.76 4.83
N GLN A 65 -3.29 2.80 5.18
CA GLN A 65 -2.27 3.39 4.31
C GLN A 65 -1.17 2.38 3.97
N SER A 66 -0.65 1.66 4.97
CA SER A 66 0.38 0.64 4.77
C SER A 66 -0.13 -0.53 3.93
N ASN A 67 -1.37 -0.97 4.17
CA ASN A 67 -2.02 -1.98 3.33
C ASN A 67 -2.15 -1.50 1.87
N HIS A 68 -2.61 -0.27 1.63
CA HIS A 68 -2.71 0.28 0.28
C HIS A 68 -1.35 0.29 -0.42
N VAL A 69 -0.30 0.82 0.23
CA VAL A 69 1.06 0.87 -0.34
C VAL A 69 1.56 -0.53 -0.71
N GLU A 70 1.39 -1.50 0.19
CA GLU A 70 1.84 -2.87 -0.04
C GLU A 70 1.08 -3.55 -1.18
N VAL A 71 -0.25 -3.41 -1.20
CA VAL A 71 -1.10 -3.95 -2.27
C VAL A 71 -0.69 -3.39 -3.64
N GLN A 72 -0.52 -2.07 -3.76
CA GLN A 72 -0.11 -1.45 -5.02
C GLN A 72 1.30 -1.88 -5.45
N ARG A 73 2.25 -1.96 -4.51
CA ARG A 73 3.62 -2.40 -4.80
C ARG A 73 3.64 -3.82 -5.37
N ARG A 74 2.83 -4.70 -4.80
CA ARG A 74 2.77 -6.10 -5.18
C ARG A 74 2.03 -6.36 -6.48
N PHE A 75 0.95 -5.63 -6.75
CA PHE A 75 0.32 -5.61 -8.07
C PHE A 75 1.37 -5.27 -9.14
N TYR A 76 2.12 -4.19 -8.93
CA TYR A 76 3.19 -3.82 -9.86
C TYR A 76 4.27 -4.92 -10.00
N GLN A 77 4.69 -5.54 -8.89
CA GLN A 77 5.69 -6.62 -8.91
C GLN A 77 5.21 -7.85 -9.68
N TYR A 78 3.95 -8.24 -9.47
CA TYR A 78 3.36 -9.36 -10.19
C TYR A 78 3.22 -9.05 -11.68
N TRP A 79 2.63 -7.91 -12.04
CA TRP A 79 2.41 -7.55 -13.44
C TRP A 79 3.71 -7.31 -14.22
N THR A 80 4.73 -6.74 -13.56
CA THR A 80 6.01 -6.39 -14.22
C THR A 80 7.01 -7.54 -14.21
N TYR A 81 7.10 -8.27 -13.11
CA TYR A 81 8.16 -9.25 -12.87
C TYR A 81 7.65 -10.68 -12.67
N GLY A 82 6.33 -10.90 -12.64
CA GLY A 82 5.73 -12.23 -12.46
C GLY A 82 5.87 -12.78 -11.04
N VAL A 83 6.25 -11.95 -10.05
CA VAL A 83 6.48 -12.40 -8.66
C VAL A 83 5.13 -12.76 -8.02
N PRO A 84 4.87 -14.04 -7.67
CA PRO A 84 3.62 -14.43 -7.03
C PRO A 84 3.48 -13.85 -5.61
N TRP A 85 2.24 -13.69 -5.17
CA TRP A 85 1.90 -13.21 -3.82
C TRP A 85 0.52 -13.73 -3.41
N LEU A 86 0.12 -13.46 -2.16
CA LEU A 86 -1.05 -14.06 -1.51
C LEU A 86 -2.35 -14.00 -2.34
N ASN A 87 -2.59 -12.94 -3.12
CA ASN A 87 -3.80 -12.82 -3.96
C ASN A 87 -3.82 -13.83 -5.13
N ASN A 88 -2.65 -14.34 -5.55
CA ASN A 88 -2.50 -15.38 -6.57
C ASN A 88 -2.39 -16.79 -5.96
N SER A 89 -2.25 -16.88 -4.63
CA SER A 89 -2.32 -18.11 -3.87
C SER A 89 -3.79 -18.35 -3.49
N LYS A 90 -4.36 -19.49 -3.86
CA LYS A 90 -5.78 -19.84 -3.58
C LYS A 90 -6.10 -20.08 -2.09
N ASP A 91 -5.43 -19.43 -1.15
CA ASP A 91 -5.66 -19.61 0.27
C ASP A 91 -6.23 -18.36 0.94
N ASN A 92 -7.48 -18.50 1.35
CA ASN A 92 -8.26 -17.54 2.12
C ASN A 92 -7.61 -17.32 3.50
N GLY A 93 -6.78 -16.29 3.62
CA GLY A 93 -6.24 -15.80 4.88
C GLY A 93 -7.29 -14.99 5.65
N SER A 94 -7.99 -15.68 6.56
CA SER A 94 -8.97 -15.19 7.52
C SER A 94 -8.57 -13.91 8.27
N GLY A 95 -9.58 -13.06 8.54
CA GLY A 95 -9.47 -11.74 9.12
C GLY A 95 -8.61 -11.62 10.38
N LEU A 96 -7.59 -10.78 10.28
CA LEU A 96 -6.72 -10.32 11.38
C LEU A 96 -7.45 -9.51 12.48
N PHE A 97 -8.72 -9.20 12.28
CA PHE A 97 -9.54 -8.48 13.26
C PHE A 97 -10.69 -9.36 13.72
N GLY A 98 -10.52 -9.96 14.92
CA GLY A 98 -11.58 -10.69 15.60
C GLY A 98 -12.84 -9.81 15.74
N SER A 99 -13.96 -10.32 15.24
CA SER A 99 -15.26 -9.67 15.26
C SER A 99 -15.76 -9.49 16.70
N GLY A 100 -15.72 -8.25 17.22
CA GLY A 100 -16.51 -7.90 18.41
C GLY A 100 -16.01 -6.76 19.30
N GLY A 101 -14.78 -6.25 19.15
CA GLY A 101 -14.22 -5.25 20.06
C GLY A 101 -14.63 -3.79 19.78
N ILE A 102 -14.40 -2.89 20.75
CA ILE A 102 -14.48 -1.42 20.56
C ILE A 102 -13.57 -0.98 19.39
N PHE A 103 -12.40 -1.60 19.27
CA PHE A 103 -11.49 -1.42 18.13
C PHE A 103 -12.13 -1.77 16.79
N ALA A 104 -12.96 -2.83 16.72
CA ALA A 104 -13.66 -3.20 15.49
C ALA A 104 -14.69 -2.13 15.10
N ARG A 105 -15.43 -1.55 16.06
CA ARG A 105 -16.42 -0.50 15.77
C ARG A 105 -15.80 0.80 15.24
N VAL A 106 -14.60 1.16 15.70
CA VAL A 106 -13.88 2.35 15.21
C VAL A 106 -13.22 2.07 13.85
N PHE A 107 -12.70 0.86 13.66
CA PHE A 107 -11.97 0.49 12.46
C PHE A 107 -12.87 0.14 11.27
N GLU A 108 -14.02 -0.47 11.53
CA GLU A 108 -14.99 -0.89 10.52
C GLU A 108 -15.43 0.22 9.55
N PRO A 109 -15.85 1.43 9.98
CA PRO A 109 -16.25 2.49 9.05
C PRO A 109 -15.08 2.97 8.18
N ILE A 110 -13.87 3.04 8.73
CA ILE A 110 -12.66 3.45 7.99
C ILE A 110 -12.31 2.39 6.94
N ALA A 111 -12.31 1.12 7.33
CA ALA A 111 -12.04 0.00 6.43
C ALA A 111 -13.10 -0.09 5.31
N ARG A 112 -14.39 0.04 5.64
CA ARG A 112 -15.49 0.09 4.66
C ARG A 112 -15.34 1.27 3.70
N GLY A 113 -15.00 2.45 4.20
CA GLY A 113 -14.76 3.64 3.39
C GLY A 113 -13.60 3.43 2.40
N TYR A 114 -12.48 2.89 2.88
CA TYR A 114 -11.35 2.52 2.02
C TYR A 114 -11.74 1.48 0.97
N LEU A 115 -12.42 0.39 1.36
CA LEU A 115 -12.85 -0.65 0.44
C LEU A 115 -13.81 -0.10 -0.64
N HIS A 116 -14.70 0.82 -0.27
CA HIS A 116 -15.58 1.48 -1.22
C HIS A 116 -14.79 2.32 -2.24
N LEU A 117 -13.78 3.07 -1.79
CA LEU A 117 -12.91 3.84 -2.69
C LEU A 117 -12.03 2.94 -3.59
N ALA A 118 -11.54 1.83 -3.04
CA ALA A 118 -10.69 0.88 -3.74
C ALA A 118 -11.46 -0.06 -4.69
N ALA A 119 -12.78 -0.20 -4.52
CA ALA A 119 -13.62 -1.13 -5.29
C ALA A 119 -13.56 -0.89 -6.81
N GLY A 120 -13.30 0.36 -7.25
CA GLY A 120 -13.15 0.69 -8.68
C GLY A 120 -11.94 0.02 -9.34
N MET A 121 -10.88 -0.27 -8.59
CA MET A 121 -9.69 -0.96 -9.10
C MET A 121 -9.94 -2.46 -9.31
N THR A 122 -10.76 -3.08 -8.44
CA THR A 122 -10.88 -4.54 -8.35
C THR A 122 -11.28 -5.25 -9.66
N PRO A 123 -12.19 -4.72 -10.50
CA PRO A 123 -12.48 -5.33 -11.80
C PRO A 123 -11.30 -5.25 -12.78
N HIS A 124 -10.67 -4.08 -12.89
CA HIS A 124 -9.60 -3.82 -13.84
C HIS A 124 -8.29 -4.51 -13.46
N ALA A 125 -7.96 -4.54 -12.15
CA ALA A 125 -6.83 -5.30 -11.64
C ALA A 125 -6.98 -6.80 -11.94
N ARG A 126 -8.19 -7.37 -11.77
CA ARG A 126 -8.45 -8.78 -12.13
C ARG A 126 -8.30 -9.06 -13.62
N GLN A 127 -8.67 -8.12 -14.48
CA GLN A 127 -8.45 -8.24 -15.93
C GLN A 127 -6.95 -8.29 -16.26
N ILE A 128 -6.16 -7.39 -15.67
CA ILE A 128 -4.71 -7.37 -15.86
C ILE A 128 -4.08 -8.65 -15.29
N ASP A 129 -4.48 -9.09 -14.10
CA ASP A 129 -4.03 -10.35 -13.48
C ASP A 129 -4.28 -11.54 -14.40
N ALA A 130 -5.50 -11.65 -14.96
CA ALA A 130 -5.86 -12.73 -15.87
C ALA A 130 -5.04 -12.67 -17.17
N ALA A 131 -4.83 -11.49 -17.74
CA ALA A 131 -4.04 -11.31 -18.95
C ALA A 131 -2.56 -11.70 -18.74
N VAL A 132 -1.96 -11.29 -17.61
CA VAL A 132 -0.59 -11.66 -17.25
C VAL A 132 -0.49 -13.17 -16.99
N SER A 133 -1.42 -13.73 -16.23
CA SER A 133 -1.49 -15.18 -15.96
C SER A 133 -1.59 -16.00 -17.24
N ALA A 134 -2.46 -15.59 -18.15
CA ALA A 134 -2.69 -16.29 -19.41
C ALA A 134 -1.44 -16.25 -20.31
N ALA A 135 -0.82 -15.08 -20.47
CA ALA A 135 0.39 -14.93 -21.28
C ALA A 135 1.59 -15.71 -20.72
N MET A 136 1.74 -15.75 -19.39
CA MET A 136 2.77 -16.59 -18.75
C MET A 136 2.49 -18.09 -18.94
N ALA A 137 1.23 -18.52 -18.81
CA ALA A 137 0.86 -19.92 -18.97
C ALA A 137 1.01 -20.43 -20.42
N SER A 138 0.78 -19.56 -21.41
CA SER A 138 0.95 -19.89 -22.82
C SER A 138 2.38 -19.72 -23.34
N GLY A 139 3.28 -19.14 -22.54
CA GLY A 139 4.64 -18.78 -22.99
C GLY A 139 4.67 -17.70 -24.08
N ASP A 140 3.66 -16.82 -24.12
CA ASP A 140 3.59 -15.73 -25.10
C ASP A 140 4.37 -14.51 -24.60
N ASP A 141 5.69 -14.54 -24.79
CA ASP A 141 6.60 -13.48 -24.36
C ASP A 141 6.30 -12.13 -25.02
N THR A 142 5.73 -12.13 -26.23
CA THR A 142 5.40 -10.90 -26.96
C THR A 142 4.20 -10.21 -26.32
N ARG A 143 3.13 -10.98 -26.04
CA ARG A 143 1.96 -10.45 -25.33
C ARG A 143 2.31 -10.02 -23.92
N LEU A 144 3.12 -10.80 -23.21
CA LEU A 144 3.57 -10.47 -21.86
C LEU A 144 4.39 -9.17 -21.83
N ALA A 145 5.31 -8.98 -22.78
CA ALA A 145 6.08 -7.74 -22.92
C ALA A 145 5.17 -6.53 -23.21
N ALA A 146 4.16 -6.70 -24.07
CA ALA A 146 3.18 -5.65 -24.36
C ALA A 146 2.37 -5.24 -23.11
N ILE A 147 1.87 -6.21 -22.33
CA ILE A 147 1.17 -5.94 -21.07
C ILE A 147 2.08 -5.19 -20.09
N ARG A 148 3.32 -5.65 -19.93
CA ARG A 148 4.32 -5.02 -19.04
C ARG A 148 4.62 -3.59 -19.45
N ALA A 149 4.70 -3.30 -20.74
CA ALA A 149 4.92 -1.94 -21.24
C ALA A 149 3.76 -0.99 -20.87
N GLU A 150 2.51 -1.47 -20.96
CA GLU A 150 1.33 -0.70 -20.56
C GLU A 150 1.29 -0.47 -19.04
N VAL A 151 1.54 -1.51 -18.24
CA VAL A 151 1.65 -1.40 -16.78
C VAL A 151 2.75 -0.42 -16.38
N ALA A 152 3.92 -0.51 -17.01
CA ALA A 152 5.04 0.40 -16.73
C ALA A 152 4.71 1.85 -17.09
N ARG A 153 3.94 2.08 -18.16
CA ARG A 153 3.51 3.42 -18.57
C ARG A 153 2.60 4.06 -17.52
N GLU A 154 1.61 3.32 -17.04
CA GLU A 154 0.56 3.88 -16.18
C GLU A 154 0.93 3.86 -14.69
N GLN A 155 1.60 2.80 -14.21
CA GLN A 155 1.77 2.55 -12.77
C GLN A 155 3.15 2.92 -12.22
N LYS A 156 4.21 2.85 -13.05
CA LYS A 156 5.57 3.17 -12.60
C LYS A 156 5.67 4.59 -12.00
N PRO A 157 5.05 5.64 -12.58
CA PRO A 157 5.07 6.97 -11.97
C PRO A 157 4.41 7.01 -10.58
N LEU A 158 3.38 6.19 -10.37
CA LEU A 158 2.63 6.14 -9.12
C LEU A 158 3.42 5.50 -7.97
N LEU A 159 4.41 4.66 -8.27
CA LEU A 159 5.30 4.10 -7.23
C LEU A 159 6.08 5.19 -6.49
N SER A 160 6.44 6.28 -7.18
CA SER A 160 7.06 7.44 -6.53
C SER A 160 6.08 8.15 -5.59
N PHE A 161 4.79 8.19 -5.94
CA PHE A 161 3.76 8.73 -5.07
C PHE A 161 3.54 7.87 -3.82
N LEU A 162 3.60 6.54 -3.94
CA LEU A 162 3.51 5.64 -2.79
C LEU A 162 4.62 5.88 -1.74
N LYS A 163 5.80 6.37 -2.16
CA LYS A 163 6.88 6.74 -1.23
C LYS A 163 6.48 7.86 -0.26
N LEU A 164 5.52 8.72 -0.64
CA LEU A 164 4.98 9.76 0.24
C LEU A 164 4.17 9.19 1.41
N LEU A 165 3.52 8.04 1.18
CA LEU A 165 2.81 7.29 2.22
C LEU A 165 3.73 6.30 2.96
N GLY A 166 5.00 6.20 2.55
CA GLY A 166 5.98 5.29 3.14
C GLY A 166 6.50 5.75 4.52
N PRO A 167 7.44 5.01 5.12
CA PRO A 167 7.97 5.29 6.45
C PRO A 167 8.85 6.56 6.50
N ASN A 168 9.57 6.91 5.42
CA ASN A 168 10.54 8.02 5.44
C ASN A 168 9.89 9.39 5.77
N PRO A 169 8.81 9.83 5.09
CA PRO A 169 8.16 11.09 5.44
C PRO A 169 7.60 11.09 6.86
N ARG A 170 7.13 9.93 7.36
CA ARG A 170 6.60 9.81 8.73
C ARG A 170 7.68 10.11 9.76
N ALA A 171 8.88 9.55 9.60
CA ALA A 171 10.00 9.80 10.51
C ALA A 171 10.40 11.29 10.53
N ILE A 172 10.46 11.93 9.36
CA ILE A 172 10.78 13.37 9.25
C ILE A 172 9.73 14.22 9.96
N VAL A 173 8.44 13.98 9.70
CA VAL A 173 7.34 14.74 10.32
C VAL A 173 7.28 14.48 11.83
N LEU A 174 7.56 13.27 12.29
CA LEU A 174 7.68 12.97 13.71
C LEU A 174 8.76 13.83 14.36
N GLY A 175 9.95 13.93 13.76
CA GLY A 175 11.03 14.79 14.26
C GLY A 175 10.61 16.25 14.38
N PHE A 176 9.97 16.80 13.34
CA PHE A 176 9.44 18.18 13.39
C PHE A 176 8.32 18.36 14.41
N ALA A 177 7.44 17.38 14.60
CA ALA A 177 6.40 17.42 15.62
C ALA A 177 7.01 17.49 17.04
N MET A 178 8.08 16.73 17.28
CA MET A 178 8.80 16.77 18.56
C MET A 178 9.50 18.12 18.77
N ILE A 179 10.09 18.72 17.72
CA ILE A 179 10.68 20.07 17.78
C ILE A 179 9.59 21.12 18.05
N ALA A 180 8.40 20.95 17.47
CA ALA A 180 7.23 21.79 17.71
C ALA A 180 6.60 21.59 19.11
N GLY A 181 7.14 20.67 19.92
CA GLY A 181 6.78 20.49 21.32
C GLY A 181 5.49 19.71 21.57
N SER A 182 4.89 19.08 20.55
CA SER A 182 3.69 18.27 20.75
C SER A 182 3.53 17.14 19.74
N PRO A 183 3.20 15.91 20.18
CA PRO A 183 2.84 14.79 19.29
C PRO A 183 1.55 15.00 18.50
N VAL A 184 0.72 16.00 18.85
CA VAL A 184 -0.55 16.25 18.13
C VAL A 184 -0.32 16.52 16.64
N TRP A 185 0.78 17.18 16.29
CA TRP A 185 1.14 17.49 14.91
C TRP A 185 1.42 16.22 14.09
N TYR A 186 2.05 15.23 14.71
CA TYR A 186 2.28 13.93 14.11
C TYR A 186 0.94 13.20 13.89
N PHE A 187 0.11 13.06 14.93
CA PHE A 187 -1.19 12.40 14.77
C PHE A 187 -2.12 13.10 13.76
N PHE A 188 -2.09 14.43 13.69
CA PHE A 188 -2.80 15.20 12.66
C PHE A 188 -2.30 14.85 11.26
N TYR A 189 -0.98 14.83 11.05
CA TYR A 189 -0.39 14.43 9.77
C TYR A 189 -0.82 13.01 9.36
N GLN A 190 -0.77 12.04 10.27
CA GLN A 190 -1.21 10.66 10.02
C GLN A 190 -2.70 10.55 9.68
N ALA A 191 -3.55 11.21 10.47
CA ALA A 191 -5.00 11.04 10.38
C ALA A 191 -5.64 11.92 9.30
N VAL A 192 -5.00 13.03 8.91
CA VAL A 192 -5.56 13.99 7.94
C VAL A 192 -4.74 14.01 6.66
N VAL A 193 -3.47 14.44 6.74
CA VAL A 193 -2.64 14.66 5.54
C VAL A 193 -2.41 13.37 4.77
N LEU A 194 -2.00 12.30 5.45
CA LEU A 194 -1.78 11.01 4.80
C LEU A 194 -3.07 10.36 4.30
N ASN A 195 -4.23 10.62 4.91
CA ASN A 195 -5.50 10.14 4.39
C ASN A 195 -5.95 10.90 3.13
N VAL A 196 -5.68 12.20 3.04
CA VAL A 196 -5.88 12.94 1.78
C VAL A 196 -4.97 12.37 0.69
N LEU A 197 -3.69 12.13 0.98
CA LEU A 197 -2.78 11.48 0.03
C LEU A 197 -3.22 10.06 -0.32
N LEU A 198 -3.77 9.30 0.62
CA LEU A 198 -4.33 7.97 0.37
C LEU A 198 -5.48 8.03 -0.63
N VAL A 199 -6.45 8.94 -0.44
CA VAL A 199 -7.58 9.11 -1.38
C VAL A 199 -7.08 9.45 -2.78
N ILE A 200 -6.14 10.39 -2.89
CA ILE A 200 -5.51 10.74 -4.17
C ILE A 200 -4.81 9.52 -4.78
N SER A 201 -4.04 8.78 -3.99
CA SER A 201 -3.35 7.57 -4.43
C SER A 201 -4.32 6.54 -4.99
N VAL A 202 -5.41 6.25 -4.27
CA VAL A 202 -6.45 5.31 -4.71
C VAL A 202 -7.04 5.76 -6.05
N GLN A 203 -7.41 7.03 -6.18
CA GLN A 203 -7.99 7.55 -7.42
C GLN A 203 -7.02 7.46 -8.61
N LEU A 204 -5.73 7.74 -8.39
CA LEU A 204 -4.70 7.62 -9.42
C LEU A 204 -4.49 6.17 -9.85
N HIS A 205 -4.42 5.23 -8.89
CA HIS A 205 -4.26 3.81 -9.21
C HIS A 205 -5.50 3.21 -9.88
N ASN A 206 -6.71 3.63 -9.48
CA ASN A 206 -7.95 3.23 -10.15
C ASN A 206 -7.93 3.66 -11.63
N ARG A 207 -7.54 4.92 -11.90
CA ARG A 207 -7.43 5.45 -13.27
C ARG A 207 -6.36 4.73 -14.09
N ALA A 208 -5.20 4.47 -13.51
CA ALA A 208 -4.12 3.73 -14.16
C ALA A 208 -4.54 2.29 -14.50
N ALA A 209 -5.23 1.60 -13.59
CA ALA A 209 -5.75 0.26 -13.83
C ALA A 209 -6.79 0.23 -14.95
N MET A 210 -7.73 1.19 -14.96
CA MET A 210 -8.71 1.36 -16.04
C MET A 210 -8.03 1.62 -17.40
N ALA A 211 -7.08 2.56 -17.44
CA ALA A 211 -6.35 2.89 -18.66
C ALA A 211 -5.57 1.68 -19.19
N THR A 212 -4.87 0.97 -18.31
CA THR A 212 -4.13 -0.26 -18.67
C THR A 212 -5.10 -1.29 -19.25
N ALA A 213 -6.17 -1.65 -18.53
CA ALA A 213 -7.13 -2.65 -18.97
C ALA A 213 -7.78 -2.31 -20.32
N SER A 214 -8.19 -1.05 -20.54
CA SER A 214 -8.79 -0.62 -21.81
C SER A 214 -7.86 -0.81 -23.02
N ARG A 215 -6.55 -0.67 -22.83
CA ARG A 215 -5.54 -0.87 -23.89
C ARG A 215 -5.19 -2.35 -24.08
N LEU A 216 -5.53 -3.23 -23.13
CA LEU A 216 -5.38 -4.67 -23.29
C LEU A 216 -6.47 -5.26 -24.18
N ASP A 217 -7.67 -4.67 -24.19
CA ASP A 217 -8.83 -5.08 -25.01
C ASP A 217 -8.85 -4.42 -26.41
N GLY A 218 -8.07 -3.36 -26.62
CA GLY A 218 -7.91 -2.72 -27.94
C GLY A 218 -6.97 -3.51 -28.87
N PRO A 219 -7.05 -3.31 -30.21
CA PRO A 219 -6.04 -3.83 -31.13
C PRO A 219 -4.64 -3.36 -30.68
N PRO A 220 -3.59 -4.19 -30.85
CA PRO A 220 -2.25 -3.85 -30.40
C PRO A 220 -1.86 -2.47 -30.93
N PRO A 221 -1.16 -1.63 -30.14
CA PRO A 221 -0.72 -0.33 -30.60
C PRO A 221 0.07 -0.51 -31.90
N PRO A 222 -0.10 0.38 -32.90
CA PRO A 222 0.65 0.29 -34.14
C PRO A 222 2.13 0.22 -33.77
N ALA A 223 2.83 -0.79 -34.28
CA ALA A 223 4.26 -0.96 -34.07
C ALA A 223 4.91 0.39 -34.37
N SER A 224 5.52 1.02 -33.36
CA SER A 224 6.26 2.26 -33.59
C SER A 224 7.29 1.93 -34.66
N ALA A 225 7.13 2.53 -35.84
CA ALA A 225 8.11 2.43 -36.89
C ALA A 225 9.46 2.82 -36.26
N ALA A 226 10.36 1.85 -36.18
CA ALA A 226 11.74 2.10 -35.80
C ALA A 226 12.23 3.20 -36.74
N PHE A 227 12.55 4.36 -36.18
CA PHE A 227 13.27 5.38 -36.91
C PHE A 227 14.59 4.72 -37.35
N SER A 228 14.71 4.56 -38.67
CA SER A 228 15.95 4.22 -39.37
C SER A 228 16.90 5.41 -39.33
#